data_AF-A0A968UQ81-F1
#
_entry.id   AF-A0A968UQ81-F1
#
_cell.length_a   1.000
_cell.length_b   1.000
_cell.length_c   1.000
_cell.angle_alpha   90.00
_cell.angle_beta   90.00
_cell.angle_gamma   90.00
#
_symmetry.space_group_name_H-M   'P 1'
#
loop_
_entity.id
_entity.type
_entity.pdbx_description
1 polymer ?
#
loop_
_entity_poly.entity_id
_entity_poly.type
_entity_poly.pdbx_seq_one_letter_code
_entity_poly.pdbx_strand_id
1 'polypeptide(L)'
;MQTTGSGTIELNGSSGSNTTLSHGISLSANSSISSVNGNISLNGTGGTNTTQTHGISIDSSSVRSTGTGEISLTGNAGTGTQSNNGIVVNAGSQISSNSGTIALTGTGGATTLRSDGVSIDGTNTNITSNGNINITGNASSPEGYGITIITMLIWELLLREIFL
;
A
#
# COMPACT_ATOMS: atom_id res chain seq x y z
N MET A 1 13.41 -6.92 5.51
CA MET A 1 14.24 -7.40 4.38
C MET A 1 15.09 -6.22 3.90
N GLN A 2 16.39 -6.40 3.68
CA GLN A 2 17.25 -5.26 3.32
C GLN A 2 18.35 -5.65 2.32
N THR A 3 18.67 -4.74 1.41
CA THR A 3 19.92 -4.74 0.63
C THR A 3 20.73 -3.46 0.89
N THR A 4 22.06 -3.56 0.92
CA THR A 4 22.97 -2.45 1.24
C THR A 4 23.66 -1.84 0.01
N GLY A 5 23.31 -2.31 -1.19
CA GLY A 5 23.91 -1.89 -2.47
C GLY A 5 22.89 -1.84 -3.60
N SER A 6 23.25 -2.39 -4.77
CA SER A 6 22.38 -2.47 -5.95
C SER A 6 21.50 -3.74 -6.00
N GLY A 7 21.59 -4.61 -4.98
CA GLY A 7 20.78 -5.83 -4.92
C GLY A 7 19.28 -5.52 -4.89
N THR A 8 18.52 -6.17 -5.75
CA THR A 8 17.07 -6.01 -5.87
C THR A 8 16.34 -6.82 -4.80
N ILE A 9 15.20 -6.31 -4.34
CA ILE A 9 14.25 -7.03 -3.50
C ILE A 9 13.01 -7.32 -4.35
N GLU A 10 12.66 -8.58 -4.48
CA GLU A 10 11.42 -9.02 -5.10
C GLU A 10 10.64 -9.87 -4.11
N LEU A 11 9.39 -9.49 -3.85
CA LEU A 11 8.45 -10.25 -3.05
C LEU A 11 7.21 -10.54 -3.89
N ASN A 12 6.98 -11.83 -4.14
CA ASN A 12 5.78 -12.31 -4.81
C ASN A 12 4.92 -13.05 -3.77
N GLY A 13 3.73 -12.54 -3.51
CA GLY A 13 2.82 -13.07 -2.51
C GLY A 13 1.47 -13.41 -3.11
N SER A 14 0.96 -14.60 -2.80
CA SER A 14 -0.38 -15.03 -3.16
C SER A 14 -0.99 -15.80 -2.00
N SER A 15 -2.29 -15.66 -1.80
CA SER A 15 -3.02 -16.41 -0.78
C SER A 15 -4.07 -17.32 -1.42
N GLY A 16 -4.26 -18.50 -0.85
CA GLY A 16 -5.26 -19.48 -1.31
C GLY A 16 -6.69 -19.18 -0.84
N SER A 17 -7.56 -20.16 -1.00
CA SER A 17 -8.97 -20.10 -0.55
C SER A 17 -9.11 -20.54 0.93
N ASN A 18 -10.16 -20.07 1.62
CA ASN A 18 -10.61 -20.52 2.95
C ASN A 18 -9.74 -20.15 4.18
N THR A 19 -9.09 -18.98 4.20
CA THR A 19 -8.54 -18.40 5.45
C THR A 19 -9.41 -17.23 5.94
N THR A 20 -9.23 -16.71 7.14
CA THR A 20 -10.03 -15.54 7.61
C THR A 20 -9.52 -14.21 7.05
N LEU A 21 -8.23 -14.14 6.72
CA LEU A 21 -7.56 -13.07 5.99
C LEU A 21 -6.69 -13.69 4.89
N SER A 22 -6.80 -13.21 3.65
CA SER A 22 -6.06 -13.75 2.50
C SER A 22 -5.49 -12.61 1.68
N HIS A 23 -4.54 -11.89 2.28
CA HIS A 23 -3.76 -10.90 1.56
C HIS A 23 -2.66 -11.58 0.75
N GLY A 24 -2.39 -11.08 -0.46
CA GLY A 24 -1.26 -11.57 -1.25
C GLY A 24 0.06 -11.28 -0.55
N ILE A 25 0.27 -10.00 -0.20
CA ILE A 25 1.37 -9.53 0.65
C ILE A 25 0.79 -8.74 1.81
N SER A 26 1.27 -9.03 3.02
CA SER A 26 0.93 -8.28 4.24
C SER A 26 2.21 -7.84 4.94
N LEU A 27 2.42 -6.53 5.06
CA LEU A 27 3.43 -5.94 5.93
C LEU A 27 2.71 -5.38 7.15
N SER A 28 3.05 -5.88 8.33
CA SER A 28 2.45 -5.46 9.60
C SER A 28 3.48 -5.45 10.72
N ALA A 29 3.08 -4.99 11.91
CA ALA A 29 3.88 -5.05 13.13
C ALA A 29 5.27 -4.40 12.99
N ASN A 30 5.33 -3.19 12.42
CA ASN A 30 6.58 -2.43 12.22
C ASN A 30 7.57 -3.13 11.27
N SER A 31 7.06 -3.87 10.28
CA SER A 31 7.89 -4.47 9.25
C SER A 31 8.59 -3.41 8.39
N SER A 32 9.80 -3.74 7.92
CA SER A 32 10.56 -2.86 7.03
C SER A 32 11.17 -3.61 5.86
N ILE A 33 10.97 -3.06 4.66
CA ILE A 33 11.66 -3.44 3.43
C ILE A 33 12.51 -2.25 3.00
N SER A 34 13.82 -2.45 2.83
CA SER A 34 14.71 -1.36 2.45
C SER A 34 15.79 -1.72 1.45
N SER A 35 16.13 -0.78 0.58
CA SER A 35 17.24 -0.88 -0.37
C SER A 35 18.02 0.43 -0.44
N VAL A 36 19.25 0.39 -0.94
CA VAL A 36 20.00 1.62 -1.27
C VAL A 36 19.74 1.98 -2.72
N ASN A 37 20.32 1.24 -3.67
CA ASN A 37 20.20 1.53 -5.09
C ASN A 37 19.43 0.44 -5.85
N GLY A 38 19.20 -0.71 -5.23
CA GLY A 38 18.43 -1.79 -5.83
C GLY A 38 16.93 -1.52 -5.79
N ASN A 39 16.23 -1.97 -6.82
CA ASN A 39 14.77 -1.81 -6.90
C ASN A 39 14.06 -2.71 -5.88
N ILE A 40 12.91 -2.25 -5.40
CA ILE A 40 11.98 -3.01 -4.57
C ILE A 40 10.73 -3.26 -5.40
N SER A 41 10.40 -4.53 -5.63
CA SER A 41 9.18 -4.96 -6.33
C SER A 41 8.33 -5.83 -5.41
N LEU A 42 7.11 -5.40 -5.12
CA LEU A 42 6.13 -6.17 -4.36
C LEU A 42 4.94 -6.50 -5.27
N ASN A 43 4.70 -7.78 -5.53
CA ASN A 43 3.58 -8.26 -6.34
C ASN A 43 2.67 -9.13 -5.48
N GLY A 44 1.51 -8.60 -5.11
CA GLY A 44 0.57 -9.25 -4.20
C GLY A 44 -0.76 -9.57 -4.89
N THR A 45 -1.20 -10.83 -4.79
CA THR A 45 -2.53 -11.27 -5.24
C THR A 45 -3.34 -11.83 -4.08
N GLY A 46 -4.45 -11.18 -3.75
CA GLY A 46 -5.37 -11.62 -2.70
C GLY A 46 -6.09 -12.92 -3.04
N GLY A 47 -6.55 -13.62 -2.00
CA GLY A 47 -7.16 -14.95 -2.11
C GLY A 47 -8.66 -14.91 -2.37
N THR A 48 -9.34 -16.04 -2.19
CA THR A 48 -10.77 -16.15 -2.50
C THR A 48 -11.58 -16.64 -1.30
N ASN A 49 -12.87 -16.28 -1.27
CA ASN A 49 -13.87 -16.79 -0.31
C ASN A 49 -13.65 -16.39 1.16
N THR A 50 -13.17 -15.17 1.39
CA THR A 50 -12.91 -14.63 2.73
C THR A 50 -13.40 -13.18 2.82
N THR A 51 -13.37 -12.52 3.99
CA THR A 51 -13.93 -11.17 4.10
C THR A 51 -13.07 -10.14 3.37
N GLN A 52 -11.78 -10.04 3.74
CA GLN A 52 -10.83 -9.08 3.18
C GLN A 52 -9.64 -9.80 2.51
N THR A 53 -9.41 -9.45 1.25
CA THR A 53 -8.48 -10.12 0.33
C THR A 53 -7.64 -9.10 -0.45
N HIS A 54 -7.02 -8.15 0.26
CA HIS A 54 -6.14 -7.17 -0.38
C HIS A 54 -5.02 -7.82 -1.22
N GLY A 55 -4.66 -7.21 -2.35
CA GLY A 55 -3.48 -7.62 -3.09
C GLY A 55 -2.23 -7.38 -2.23
N ILE A 56 -2.05 -6.13 -1.81
CA ILE A 56 -1.00 -5.70 -0.89
C ILE A 56 -1.63 -4.90 0.25
N SER A 57 -1.30 -5.27 1.48
CA SER A 57 -1.64 -4.52 2.70
C SER A 57 -0.38 -4.10 3.42
N ILE A 58 -0.23 -2.79 3.67
CA ILE A 58 0.89 -2.20 4.43
C ILE A 58 0.31 -1.43 5.61
N ASP A 59 0.43 -2.02 6.79
CA ASP A 59 -0.07 -1.50 8.05
C ASP A 59 1.09 -1.24 9.02
N SER A 60 1.16 -0.03 9.57
CA SER A 60 2.18 0.38 10.54
C SER A 60 3.61 -0.04 10.12
N SER A 61 3.95 0.09 8.83
CA SER A 61 5.15 -0.51 8.24
C SER A 61 5.84 0.40 7.21
N SER A 62 7.06 0.04 6.78
CA SER A 62 7.84 0.85 5.85
C SER A 62 8.38 0.10 4.64
N VAL A 63 8.37 0.78 3.49
CA VAL A 63 9.04 0.36 2.24
C VAL A 63 9.89 1.52 1.76
N ARG A 64 11.22 1.34 1.72
CA ARG A 64 12.12 2.49 1.54
C ARG A 64 13.32 2.23 0.64
N SER A 65 13.56 3.12 -0.32
CA SER A 65 14.83 3.19 -1.05
C SER A 65 15.61 4.44 -0.66
N THR A 66 16.85 4.29 -0.22
CA THR A 66 17.65 5.42 0.32
C THR A 66 18.54 6.08 -0.72
N GLY A 67 18.70 5.47 -1.89
CA GLY A 67 19.45 5.98 -3.03
C GLY A 67 18.54 6.07 -4.25
N THR A 68 18.96 5.44 -5.34
CA THR A 68 18.29 5.57 -6.64
C THR A 68 17.28 4.46 -6.94
N GLY A 69 17.07 3.51 -6.01
CA GLY A 69 16.23 2.34 -6.27
C GLY A 69 14.76 2.73 -6.46
N GLU A 70 14.15 2.13 -7.48
CA GLU A 70 12.70 2.28 -7.72
C GLU A 70 11.90 1.42 -6.74
N ILE A 71 10.69 1.87 -6.42
CA ILE A 71 9.72 1.11 -5.63
C ILE A 71 8.51 0.86 -6.51
N SER A 72 8.21 -0.40 -6.78
CA SER A 72 7.04 -0.84 -7.55
C SER A 72 6.16 -1.75 -6.71
N LEU A 73 4.92 -1.37 -6.50
CA LEU A 73 3.90 -2.18 -5.84
C LEU A 73 2.80 -2.49 -6.85
N THR A 74 2.56 -3.77 -7.10
CA THR A 74 1.44 -4.26 -7.90
C THR A 74 0.52 -5.11 -7.03
N GLY A 75 -0.67 -4.59 -6.73
CA GLY A 75 -1.65 -5.26 -5.88
C GLY A 75 -2.93 -5.60 -6.63
N ASN A 76 -3.22 -6.89 -6.75
CA ASN A 76 -4.48 -7.39 -7.28
C ASN A 76 -5.31 -7.97 -6.14
N ALA A 77 -6.44 -7.36 -5.85
CA ALA A 77 -7.32 -7.88 -4.82
C ALA A 77 -7.97 -9.20 -5.26
N GLY A 78 -8.30 -10.01 -4.26
CA GLY A 78 -9.04 -11.25 -4.44
C GLY A 78 -10.55 -11.07 -4.52
N THR A 79 -11.27 -12.18 -4.42
CA THR A 79 -12.74 -12.24 -4.52
C THR A 79 -13.41 -12.37 -3.15
N GLY A 80 -12.93 -11.63 -2.16
CA GLY A 80 -13.57 -11.61 -0.85
C GLY A 80 -14.95 -10.93 -0.84
N THR A 81 -15.58 -10.81 0.32
CA THR A 81 -16.94 -10.25 0.44
C THR A 81 -16.98 -8.75 0.74
N GLN A 82 -15.89 -8.14 1.23
CA GLN A 82 -15.87 -6.72 1.59
C GLN A 82 -14.47 -6.10 1.51
N SER A 83 -14.38 -4.82 1.11
CA SER A 83 -13.17 -4.00 1.20
C SER A 83 -11.93 -4.68 0.60
N ASN A 84 -12.04 -5.17 -0.64
CA ASN A 84 -10.95 -5.86 -1.32
C ASN A 84 -10.13 -4.89 -2.14
N ASN A 85 -9.35 -4.06 -1.47
CA ASN A 85 -8.52 -3.08 -2.16
C ASN A 85 -7.31 -3.74 -2.85
N GLY A 86 -6.91 -3.22 -4.02
CA GLY A 86 -5.71 -3.70 -4.70
C GLY A 86 -4.46 -3.46 -3.86
N ILE A 87 -4.28 -2.20 -3.44
CA ILE A 87 -3.23 -1.79 -2.50
C ILE A 87 -3.86 -0.98 -1.36
N VAL A 88 -3.52 -1.31 -0.12
CA VAL A 88 -3.80 -0.50 1.08
C VAL A 88 -2.50 -0.09 1.73
N VAL A 89 -2.38 1.21 2.01
CA VAL A 89 -1.33 1.80 2.84
C VAL A 89 -2.04 2.53 3.98
N ASN A 90 -1.86 2.06 5.22
CA ASN A 90 -2.59 2.59 6.37
C ASN A 90 -1.75 2.66 7.66
N ALA A 91 -2.38 3.19 8.71
CA ALA A 91 -1.89 3.14 10.09
C ALA A 91 -0.47 3.71 10.27
N GLY A 92 -0.16 4.85 9.66
CA GLY A 92 1.15 5.49 9.78
C GLY A 92 2.23 4.88 8.90
N SER A 93 1.85 4.06 7.93
CA SER A 93 2.79 3.43 7.01
C SER A 93 3.50 4.43 6.10
N GLN A 94 4.74 4.13 5.76
CA GLN A 94 5.60 5.01 4.98
C GLN A 94 6.20 4.30 3.77
N ILE A 95 5.92 4.83 2.58
CA ILE A 95 6.60 4.41 1.35
C ILE A 95 7.46 5.57 0.89
N SER A 96 8.78 5.39 0.81
CA SER A 96 9.66 6.50 0.47
C SER A 96 10.84 6.12 -0.41
N SER A 97 11.20 7.01 -1.34
CA SER A 97 12.42 6.88 -2.14
C SER A 97 13.21 8.18 -2.11
N ASN A 98 14.54 8.09 -2.08
CA ASN A 98 15.37 9.29 -2.13
C ASN A 98 15.33 9.93 -3.52
N SER A 99 15.56 9.18 -4.60
CA SER A 99 15.45 9.72 -5.96
C SER A 99 14.80 8.77 -6.97
N GLY A 100 14.53 7.52 -6.59
CA GLY A 100 13.86 6.56 -7.46
C GLY A 100 12.37 6.85 -7.60
N THR A 101 11.80 6.40 -8.72
CA THR A 101 10.37 6.47 -8.94
C THR A 101 9.64 5.54 -7.97
N ILE A 102 8.50 6.01 -7.46
CA ILE A 102 7.53 5.17 -6.75
C ILE A 102 6.34 4.93 -7.69
N ALA A 103 6.01 3.67 -7.94
CA ALA A 103 4.87 3.25 -8.74
C ALA A 103 3.95 2.34 -7.93
N LEU A 104 2.69 2.74 -7.77
CA LEU A 104 1.64 1.93 -7.16
C LEU A 104 0.59 1.61 -8.21
N THR A 105 0.41 0.33 -8.51
CA THR A 105 -0.63 -0.16 -9.43
C THR A 105 -1.56 -1.11 -8.68
N GLY A 106 -2.77 -0.65 -8.39
CA GLY A 106 -3.75 -1.42 -7.62
C GLY A 106 -5.04 -1.69 -8.38
N THR A 107 -5.49 -2.94 -8.36
CA THR A 107 -6.80 -3.36 -8.87
C THR A 107 -7.66 -3.87 -7.72
N GLY A 108 -8.74 -3.14 -7.39
CA GLY A 108 -9.73 -3.52 -6.40
C GLY A 108 -10.59 -4.69 -6.87
N GLY A 109 -11.11 -5.46 -5.92
CA GLY A 109 -11.86 -6.68 -6.17
C GLY A 109 -13.28 -6.38 -6.66
N ALA A 110 -13.82 -7.27 -7.48
CA ALA A 110 -15.19 -7.19 -7.98
C ALA A 110 -16.18 -7.66 -6.91
N THR A 111 -16.46 -6.81 -5.93
CA THR A 111 -17.44 -7.07 -4.86
C THR A 111 -18.63 -6.11 -4.92
N THR A 112 -19.65 -6.37 -4.11
CA THR A 112 -20.81 -5.48 -3.96
C THR A 112 -20.53 -4.27 -3.08
N LEU A 113 -19.45 -4.29 -2.28
CA LEU A 113 -19.08 -3.20 -1.38
C LEU A 113 -17.82 -2.49 -1.89
N ARG A 114 -17.60 -1.28 -1.39
CA ARG A 114 -16.43 -0.48 -1.75
C ARG A 114 -15.12 -1.28 -1.72
N SER A 115 -14.45 -1.34 -2.86
CA SER A 115 -13.14 -1.98 -3.07
C SER A 115 -12.34 -1.13 -4.05
N ASP A 116 -11.37 -0.40 -3.51
CA ASP A 116 -10.60 0.61 -4.22
C ASP A 116 -9.39 -0.01 -4.94
N GLY A 117 -8.93 0.62 -6.02
CA GLY A 117 -7.67 0.23 -6.65
C GLY A 117 -6.49 0.44 -5.70
N VAL A 118 -6.30 1.69 -5.28
CA VAL A 118 -5.29 2.10 -4.30
C VAL A 118 -5.95 2.94 -3.21
N SER A 119 -5.78 2.55 -1.95
CA SER A 119 -6.26 3.29 -0.79
C SER A 119 -5.10 3.69 0.11
N ILE A 120 -4.95 4.98 0.36
CA ILE A 120 -3.97 5.58 1.27
C ILE A 120 -4.76 6.29 2.36
N ASP A 121 -4.69 5.78 3.59
CA ASP A 121 -5.53 6.25 4.70
C ASP A 121 -4.76 6.24 6.03
N GLY A 122 -5.28 6.91 7.05
CA GLY A 122 -4.73 6.92 8.40
C GLY A 122 -3.77 8.07 8.67
N THR A 123 -3.66 8.42 9.94
CA THR A 123 -2.74 9.46 10.41
C THR A 123 -1.29 9.07 10.12
N ASN A 124 -0.48 10.05 9.71
CA ASN A 124 0.95 9.89 9.41
C ASN A 124 1.28 8.90 8.29
N THR A 125 0.29 8.42 7.54
CA THR A 125 0.50 7.59 6.35
C THR A 125 0.98 8.46 5.20
N ASN A 126 2.16 8.15 4.64
CA ASN A 126 2.79 9.00 3.63
C ASN A 126 3.47 8.21 2.52
N ILE A 127 3.39 8.75 1.31
CA ILE A 127 4.19 8.32 0.16
C ILE A 127 5.03 9.51 -0.30
N THR A 128 6.36 9.38 -0.27
CA THR A 128 7.28 10.49 -0.57
C THR A 128 8.41 10.07 -1.50
N SER A 129 8.72 10.90 -2.49
CA SER A 129 9.90 10.72 -3.33
C SER A 129 10.41 12.06 -3.82
N ASN A 130 11.74 12.21 -3.97
CA ASN A 130 12.29 13.31 -4.78
C ASN A 130 12.34 12.95 -6.28
N GLY A 131 12.01 11.71 -6.64
CA GLY A 131 11.65 11.29 -7.99
C GLY A 131 10.15 11.38 -8.24
N ASN A 132 9.66 10.67 -9.26
CA ASN A 132 8.23 10.65 -9.58
C ASN A 132 7.45 9.75 -8.63
N ILE A 133 6.18 10.09 -8.38
CA ILE A 133 5.19 9.23 -7.73
C ILE A 133 4.06 8.99 -8.73
N ASN A 134 3.91 7.75 -9.18
CA ASN A 134 2.88 7.34 -10.11
C ASN A 134 1.91 6.40 -9.38
N ILE A 135 0.63 6.78 -9.33
CA ILE A 135 -0.41 5.95 -8.72
C ILE A 135 -1.45 5.66 -9.78
N THR A 136 -1.64 4.37 -10.07
CA THR A 136 -2.69 3.87 -10.94
C THR A 136 -3.61 2.98 -10.13
N GLY A 137 -4.88 3.35 -10.06
CA GLY A 137 -5.86 2.62 -9.31
C GLY A 137 -7.08 2.29 -10.16
N ASN A 138 -7.45 1.02 -10.21
CA ASN A 138 -8.63 0.53 -10.90
C ASN A 138 -9.59 -0.11 -9.89
N ALA A 139 -10.79 0.42 -9.76
CA ALA A 139 -11.84 -0.20 -8.97
C ALA A 139 -12.67 -1.15 -9.85
N SER A 140 -12.85 -2.38 -9.39
CA SER A 140 -13.75 -3.35 -10.04
C SER A 140 -15.09 -3.50 -9.33
N SER A 141 -15.31 -2.76 -8.23
CA SER A 141 -16.57 -2.74 -7.48
C SER A 141 -17.41 -1.50 -7.83
N PRO A 142 -18.75 -1.56 -7.75
CA PRO A 142 -19.62 -0.42 -8.06
C PRO A 142 -19.41 0.79 -7.13
N GLU A 143 -19.01 0.56 -5.88
CA GLU A 143 -18.76 1.60 -4.87
C GLU A 143 -17.27 1.96 -4.72
N GLY A 144 -16.38 1.30 -5.47
CA GLY A 144 -14.94 1.48 -5.36
C GLY A 144 -14.43 2.70 -6.12
N TYR A 145 -13.40 3.34 -5.57
CA TYR A 145 -12.65 4.39 -6.26
C TYR A 145 -11.39 3.81 -6.86
N GLY A 146 -10.96 4.33 -8.01
CA GLY A 146 -9.65 4.01 -8.54
C GLY A 146 -8.57 4.29 -7.50
N ILE A 147 -8.52 5.53 -7.01
CA ILE A 147 -7.58 5.98 -5.99
C ILE A 147 -8.33 6.72 -4.89
N THR A 148 -8.06 6.35 -3.65
CA THR A 148 -8.55 7.02 -2.44
C THR A 148 -7.36 7.52 -1.64
N ILE A 149 -7.40 8.80 -1.25
CA ILE A 149 -6.47 9.39 -0.29
C ILE A 149 -7.30 10.09 0.78
N ILE A 150 -7.28 9.56 2.00
CA ILE A 150 -7.98 10.15 3.15
C ILE A 150 -6.93 10.71 4.09
N THR A 151 -6.82 12.04 4.13
CA THR A 151 -6.00 12.73 5.11
C THR A 151 -6.85 13.04 6.34
N MET A 152 -6.50 12.52 7.52
CA MET A 152 -7.02 13.11 8.76
C MET A 152 -6.38 14.48 8.94
N LEU A 153 -7.14 15.53 8.59
CA LEU A 153 -6.79 16.90 8.96
C LEU A 153 -6.68 16.97 10.48
N ILE A 154 -5.52 17.41 10.98
CA ILE A 154 -5.32 17.70 12.39
C ILE A 154 -6.05 19.01 12.70
N TRP A 155 -7.38 18.98 12.75
CA TRP A 155 -8.20 20.12 13.17
C TRP A 155 -7.98 20.48 14.65
N GLU A 156 -7.22 19.67 15.41
CA GLU A 156 -6.94 19.92 16.83
C GLU A 156 -5.65 20.70 17.13
N LEU A 157 -4.76 20.95 16.16
CA LEU A 157 -3.52 21.71 16.42
C LEU A 157 -3.66 23.23 16.25
N LEU A 158 -4.74 23.72 15.64
CA LEU A 158 -4.93 25.17 15.45
C LEU A 158 -5.58 25.89 16.65
N LEU A 159 -6.12 25.14 17.62
CA LEU A 159 -6.83 25.73 18.77
C LEU A 159 -5.94 26.03 19.99
N ARG A 160 -4.65 25.67 19.96
CA ARG A 160 -3.70 25.93 21.06
C ARG A 160 -2.78 27.14 20.87
N GLU A 161 -2.82 27.81 19.71
CA GLU A 161 -2.10 29.08 19.50
C GLU A 161 -3.02 30.32 19.53
N ILE A 162 -4.34 30.16 19.74
CA ILE A 162 -5.32 31.26 19.78
C ILE A 162 -5.71 31.67 21.22
N PHE A 163 -5.17 31.01 22.25
CA PHE A 163 -5.32 31.44 23.64
C PHE A 163 -3.97 31.77 24.28
N LEU A 164 -3.29 32.78 23.72
CA LEU A 164 -2.43 33.69 24.48
C LEU A 164 -3.24 34.93 24.88
#